data_AF-A0AAD2HBU4-F1
#
_entry.id   AF-A0AAD2HBU4-F1
#
_cell.length_a   1.000
_cell.length_b   1.000
_cell.length_c   1.000
_cell.angle_alpha   90.00
_cell.angle_beta   90.00
_cell.angle_gamma   90.00
#
_symmetry.space_group_name_H-M   'P 1'
#
loop_
_entity.id
_entity.type
_entity.pdbx_description
1 polymer ?
#
loop_
_entity_poly.entity_id
_entity_poly.type
_entity_poly.pdbx_seq_one_letter_code
_entity_poly.pdbx_strand_id
1 'polypeptide(L)'
;MQTPQNLKDLQDWDANLVQLIDDMTQALAYVQDLRAMESTAHLKQTLIEFDHSVQDCAALIADQAKNGWKDALTGAHVTAMQALCRRFERWRVQFHVSLQVDIRSTLNDITEQQKKFFERERWKILDMIRPPEGTDECLVSGCMAGTREGVLARVDAWARRTDEKNILWITGHPGSGKSCVARSVADRLDADHSGAAGCFFFSRGTSCNPIT
;
A
#
# COMPACT_ATOMS: atom_id res chain seq x y z
N MET A 1 53.84 11.90 37.62
CA MET A 1 53.84 11.94 36.13
C MET A 1 52.73 11.03 35.63
N GLN A 2 51.55 11.58 35.33
CA GLN A 2 50.36 10.86 34.84
C GLN A 2 49.57 11.74 33.83
N THR A 3 50.27 12.62 33.12
CA THR A 3 49.67 13.74 32.37
C THR A 3 49.28 13.46 30.91
N PRO A 4 49.87 12.52 30.14
CA PRO A 4 49.53 12.39 28.72
C PRO A 4 48.26 11.58 28.43
N GLN A 5 47.87 10.62 29.29
CA GLN A 5 46.66 9.79 29.09
C GLN A 5 45.37 10.61 29.24
N ASN A 6 45.29 11.44 30.29
CA ASN A 6 44.15 12.30 30.59
C ASN A 6 43.83 13.32 29.48
N LEU A 7 44.84 13.80 28.74
CA LEU A 7 44.63 14.77 27.66
C LEU A 7 43.96 14.13 26.44
N LYS A 8 44.36 12.89 26.10
CA LYS A 8 43.75 12.16 24.98
C LYS A 8 42.31 11.75 25.32
N ASP A 9 42.09 11.26 26.54
CA ASP A 9 40.75 10.88 27.00
C ASP A 9 39.79 12.10 27.00
N LEU A 10 40.29 13.30 27.33
CA LEU A 10 39.52 14.55 27.24
C LEU A 10 39.21 14.93 25.79
N GLN A 11 40.18 14.83 24.88
CA GLN A 11 39.97 15.10 23.46
C GLN A 11 38.96 14.14 22.83
N ASP A 12 39.06 12.86 23.16
CA ASP A 12 38.12 11.84 22.68
C ASP A 12 36.72 12.08 23.25
N TRP A 13 36.60 12.52 24.51
CA TRP A 13 35.32 12.88 25.10
C TRP A 13 34.69 14.10 24.41
N ASP A 14 35.46 15.17 24.18
CA ASP A 14 34.99 16.38 23.49
C ASP A 14 34.54 16.07 22.07
N ALA A 15 35.33 15.27 21.32
CA ALA A 15 34.99 14.87 19.96
C ALA A 15 33.69 14.08 19.91
N ASN A 16 33.48 13.14 20.84
CA ASN A 16 32.26 12.35 20.93
C ASN A 16 31.04 13.21 21.31
N LEU A 17 31.19 14.16 22.23
CA LEU A 17 30.12 15.08 22.60
C LEU A 17 29.69 15.94 21.40
N VAL A 18 30.65 16.54 20.71
CA VAL A 18 30.39 17.38 19.53
C VAL A 18 29.70 16.57 18.44
N GLN A 19 30.17 15.35 18.17
CA GLN A 19 29.53 14.48 17.19
C GLN A 19 28.09 14.12 17.58
N LEU A 20 27.86 13.78 18.86
CA LEU A 20 26.52 13.47 19.34
C LEU A 20 25.57 14.67 19.19
N ILE A 21 26.03 15.87 19.54
CA ILE A 21 25.24 17.09 19.40
C ILE A 21 24.90 17.36 17.92
N ASP A 22 25.88 17.22 17.02
CA ASP A 22 25.66 17.43 15.59
C ASP A 22 24.63 16.42 15.04
N ASP A 23 24.81 15.13 15.35
CA ASP A 23 23.89 14.09 14.92
C ASP A 23 22.46 14.33 15.45
N MET A 24 22.31 14.73 16.72
CA MET A 24 21.01 15.03 17.32
C MET A 24 20.38 16.29 16.71
N THR A 25 21.19 17.29 16.38
CA THR A 25 20.73 18.53 15.74
C THR A 25 20.21 18.26 14.33
N GLN A 26 20.93 17.43 13.56
CA GLN A 26 20.45 16.97 12.25
C GLN A 26 19.14 16.19 12.38
N ALA A 27 19.05 15.29 13.36
CA ALA A 27 17.84 14.50 13.56
C ALA A 27 16.62 15.36 13.98
N LEU A 28 16.83 16.42 14.76
CA LEU A 28 15.77 17.37 15.15
C LEU A 28 15.09 18.03 13.95
N ALA A 29 15.83 18.36 12.89
CA ALA A 29 15.26 18.97 11.69
C ALA A 29 14.20 18.06 11.05
N TYR A 30 14.50 16.77 10.87
CA TYR A 30 13.57 15.81 10.30
C TYR A 30 12.39 15.48 11.23
N VAL A 31 12.64 15.39 12.53
CA VAL A 31 11.58 15.12 13.52
C VAL A 31 10.54 16.25 13.56
N GLN A 32 10.95 17.50 13.37
CA GLN A 32 10.03 18.63 13.33
C GLN A 32 9.03 18.54 12.17
N ASP A 33 9.49 18.12 10.98
CA ASP A 33 8.63 17.93 9.81
C ASP A 33 7.57 16.84 10.05
N LEU A 34 7.91 15.81 10.83
CA LEU A 34 7.03 14.69 11.12
C LEU A 34 5.99 14.96 12.22
N ARG A 35 6.21 15.93 13.10
CA ARG A 35 5.28 16.22 14.23
C ARG A 35 3.89 16.68 13.77
N ALA A 36 3.77 17.24 12.58
CA ALA A 36 2.50 17.70 12.01
C ALA A 36 1.73 16.60 11.26
N MET A 37 2.31 15.41 11.10
CA MET A 37 1.71 14.32 10.32
C MET A 37 0.86 13.39 11.17
N GLU A 38 -0.20 12.85 10.57
CA GLU A 38 -0.95 11.75 11.16
C GLU A 38 -0.13 10.45 11.04
N SER A 39 0.54 10.09 12.13
CA SER A 39 1.41 8.92 12.20
C SER A 39 0.90 7.83 13.15
N THR A 40 1.39 6.62 12.92
CA THR A 40 1.27 5.44 13.77
C THR A 40 1.72 5.71 15.20
N ALA A 41 1.11 4.98 16.14
CA ALA A 41 1.44 5.09 17.56
C ALA A 41 2.93 4.81 17.84
N HIS A 42 3.54 3.89 17.08
CA HIS A 42 4.93 3.52 17.27
C HIS A 42 5.90 4.62 16.84
N LEU A 43 5.66 5.28 15.69
CA LEU A 43 6.47 6.44 15.29
C LEU A 43 6.35 7.56 16.33
N LYS A 44 5.14 7.88 16.78
CA LYS A 44 4.90 8.87 17.86
C LYS A 44 5.69 8.55 19.13
N GLN A 45 5.73 7.29 19.54
CA GLN A 45 6.49 6.84 20.70
C GLN A 45 8.00 7.08 20.51
N THR A 46 8.56 6.78 19.33
CA THR A 46 9.98 7.06 19.06
C THR A 46 10.31 8.55 19.05
N LEU A 47 9.38 9.43 18.68
CA LEU A 47 9.59 10.87 18.76
C LEU A 47 9.66 11.37 20.21
N ILE A 48 8.90 10.76 21.12
CA ILE A 48 8.96 11.07 22.57
C ILE A 48 10.30 10.60 23.15
N GLU A 49 10.75 9.40 22.80
CA GLU A 49 12.05 8.87 23.25
C GLU A 49 13.24 9.72 22.77
N PHE A 50 13.12 10.30 21.57
CA PHE A 50 14.10 11.25 21.07
C PHE A 50 14.11 12.53 21.91
N ASP A 51 12.95 13.08 22.24
CA ASP A 51 12.81 14.29 23.05
C ASP A 51 13.48 14.12 24.41
N HIS A 52 13.25 12.99 25.09
CA HIS A 52 13.94 12.66 26.34
C HIS A 52 15.46 12.54 26.15
N SER A 53 15.92 11.97 25.03
CA SER A 53 17.36 11.88 24.76
C SER A 53 18.00 13.25 24.57
N VAL A 54 17.31 14.17 23.87
CA VAL A 54 17.74 15.57 23.70
C VAL A 54 17.80 16.30 25.05
N GLN A 55 16.78 16.13 25.90
CA GLN A 55 16.75 16.71 27.23
C GLN A 55 17.90 16.21 28.12
N ASP A 56 18.18 14.91 28.10
CA ASP A 56 19.29 14.32 28.86
C ASP A 56 20.67 14.79 28.34
N CYS A 57 20.81 14.94 27.02
CA CYS A 57 22.04 15.50 26.42
C CYS A 57 22.24 16.96 26.86
N ALA A 58 21.18 17.78 26.83
CA ALA A 58 21.21 19.16 27.30
C ALA A 58 21.54 19.27 28.80
N ALA A 59 21.00 18.36 29.63
CA ALA A 59 21.30 18.29 31.05
C ALA A 59 22.77 17.97 31.31
N LEU A 60 23.35 17.04 30.56
CA LEU A 60 24.77 16.69 30.65
C LEU A 60 25.65 17.90 30.27
N ILE A 61 25.33 18.60 29.18
CA ILE A 61 26.05 19.82 28.76
C ILE A 61 25.95 20.91 29.84
N ALA A 62 24.76 21.10 30.41
CA ALA A 62 24.53 22.11 31.45
C ALA A 62 25.27 21.81 32.75
N ASP A 63 25.40 20.55 33.15
CA ASP A 63 26.19 20.14 34.31
C ASP A 63 27.68 20.42 34.10
N GLN A 64 28.19 20.10 32.91
CA GLN A 64 29.57 20.36 32.51
C GLN A 64 29.90 21.85 32.49
N ALA A 65 28.99 22.69 31.98
CA ALA A 65 29.15 24.14 31.98
C ALA A 65 29.22 24.74 33.40
N LYS A 66 28.59 24.10 34.40
CA LYS A 66 28.58 24.57 35.80
C LYS A 66 29.81 24.10 36.60
N ASN A 67 30.21 22.83 36.43
CA ASN A 67 31.23 22.19 37.26
C ASN A 67 32.64 22.26 36.63
N GLY A 68 32.73 22.58 35.33
CA GLY A 68 33.99 22.74 34.61
C GLY A 68 34.64 21.41 34.21
N TRP A 69 35.66 21.50 33.35
CA TRP A 69 36.28 20.35 32.67
C TRP A 69 36.99 19.34 33.59
N LYS A 70 37.26 19.69 34.86
CA LYS A 70 37.91 18.78 35.82
C LYS A 70 36.99 17.64 36.24
N ASP A 71 35.67 17.86 36.20
CA ASP A 71 34.67 16.85 36.55
C ASP A 71 34.18 16.04 35.33
N ALA A 72 34.52 16.49 34.11
CA ALA A 72 34.19 15.83 32.83
C ALA A 72 34.75 14.41 32.69
N LEU A 73 35.94 14.17 33.26
CA LEU A 73 36.65 12.90 33.20
C LEU A 73 36.33 11.98 34.39
N THR A 74 35.37 12.35 35.23
CA THR A 74 34.86 11.41 36.24
C THR A 74 34.21 10.22 35.53
N GLY A 75 34.41 9.01 36.08
CA GLY A 75 33.85 7.79 35.49
C GLY A 75 32.32 7.84 35.30
N ALA A 76 31.61 8.62 36.11
CA ALA A 76 30.18 8.86 35.98
C ALA A 76 29.82 9.59 34.67
N HIS A 77 30.53 10.66 34.33
CA HIS A 77 30.28 11.45 33.12
C HIS A 77 30.62 10.70 31.83
N VAL A 78 31.75 9.98 31.84
CA VAL A 78 32.14 9.11 30.71
C VAL A 78 31.08 8.02 30.49
N THR A 79 30.57 7.41 31.57
CA THR A 79 29.52 6.40 31.49
C THR A 79 28.20 6.99 30.99
N ALA A 80 27.82 8.17 31.47
CA ALA A 80 26.60 8.87 31.04
C ALA A 80 26.66 9.22 29.54
N MET A 81 27.80 9.73 29.06
CA MET A 81 28.04 10.02 27.64
C MET A 81 27.89 8.77 26.78
N GLN A 82 28.57 7.68 27.15
CA GLN A 82 28.49 6.42 26.41
C GLN A 82 27.07 5.85 26.42
N ALA A 83 26.34 5.98 27.52
CA ALA A 83 24.94 5.57 27.62
C ALA A 83 24.05 6.40 26.67
N LEU A 84 24.27 7.72 26.58
CA LEU A 84 23.59 8.61 25.66
C LEU A 84 23.87 8.25 24.20
N CYS A 85 25.13 8.08 23.80
CA CYS A 85 25.49 7.67 22.44
C CYS A 85 24.82 6.33 22.06
N ARG A 86 24.86 5.33 22.96
CA ARG A 86 24.21 4.03 22.73
C ARG A 86 22.69 4.13 22.66
N ARG A 87 22.08 5.02 23.42
CA ARG A 87 20.62 5.23 23.38
C ARG A 87 20.21 5.93 22.09
N PHE A 88 20.95 6.95 21.69
CA PHE A 88 20.71 7.67 20.44
C PHE A 88 20.90 6.74 19.22
N GLU A 89 21.94 5.91 19.19
CA GLU A 89 22.13 4.96 18.10
C GLU A 89 21.01 3.91 18.01
N ARG A 90 20.58 3.36 19.15
CA ARG A 90 19.41 2.46 19.19
C ARG A 90 18.15 3.16 18.71
N TRP A 91 17.96 4.40 19.14
CA TRP A 91 16.85 5.23 18.69
C TRP A 91 16.88 5.45 17.19
N ARG A 92 18.04 5.76 16.57
CA ARG A 92 18.16 5.94 15.12
C ARG A 92 17.66 4.72 14.35
N VAL A 93 18.07 3.52 14.77
CA VAL A 93 17.63 2.27 14.16
C VAL A 93 16.13 2.07 14.33
N GLN A 94 15.60 2.26 15.55
CA GLN A 94 14.18 2.09 15.82
C GLN A 94 13.32 3.12 15.08
N PHE A 95 13.74 4.38 15.05
CA PHE A 95 13.07 5.45 14.30
C PHE A 95 12.98 5.11 12.81
N HIS A 96 14.05 4.59 12.21
CA HIS A 96 14.02 4.21 10.80
C HIS A 96 13.02 3.09 10.52
N VAL A 97 12.99 2.05 11.36
CA VAL A 97 12.01 0.96 11.24
C VAL A 97 10.58 1.48 11.44
N SER A 98 10.35 2.32 12.45
CA SER A 98 9.04 2.94 12.71
C SER A 98 8.57 3.78 11.53
N LEU A 99 9.45 4.58 10.93
CA LEU A 99 9.15 5.38 9.76
C LEU A 99 8.78 4.51 8.56
N GLN A 100 9.49 3.39 8.33
CA GLN A 100 9.16 2.45 7.26
C GLN A 100 7.79 1.79 7.45
N VAL A 101 7.43 1.43 8.69
CA VAL A 101 6.11 0.88 9.02
C VAL A 101 5.01 1.93 8.80
N ASP A 102 5.26 3.18 9.19
CA ASP A 102 4.34 4.31 8.97
C ASP A 102 4.06 4.52 7.47
N ILE A 103 5.13 4.61 6.66
CA ILE A 103 5.05 4.73 5.20
C ILE A 103 4.26 3.55 4.61
N ARG A 104 4.53 2.32 5.06
CA ARG A 104 3.80 1.14 4.59
C ARG A 104 2.31 1.22 4.92
N SER A 105 1.96 1.70 6.11
CA SER A 105 0.56 1.88 6.52
C SER A 105 -0.15 2.87 5.59
N THR A 106 0.43 4.06 5.38
CA THR A 106 -0.14 5.07 4.49
C THR A 106 -0.27 4.55 3.05
N LEU A 107 0.71 3.80 2.54
CA LEU A 107 0.63 3.18 1.22
C LEU A 107 -0.50 2.15 1.10
N ASN A 108 -0.71 1.34 2.15
CA ASN A 108 -1.81 0.38 2.17
C ASN A 108 -3.16 1.11 2.19
N ASP A 109 -3.28 2.21 2.95
CA ASP A 109 -4.50 3.01 3.00
C ASP A 109 -4.82 3.64 1.63
N ILE A 110 -3.81 4.22 0.97
CA ILE A 110 -3.96 4.75 -0.40
C ILE A 110 -4.40 3.65 -1.36
N THR A 111 -3.76 2.47 -1.31
CA THR A 111 -4.10 1.33 -2.16
C THR A 111 -5.53 0.87 -1.93
N GLU A 112 -5.97 0.81 -0.68
CA GLU A 112 -7.33 0.42 -0.30
C GLU A 112 -8.35 1.47 -0.75
N GLN A 113 -8.03 2.76 -0.62
CA GLN A 113 -8.88 3.83 -1.14
C GLN A 113 -8.99 3.79 -2.66
N GLN A 114 -7.91 3.51 -3.38
CA GLN A 114 -7.93 3.34 -4.83
C GLN A 114 -8.83 2.16 -5.22
N LYS A 115 -8.70 1.00 -4.58
CA LYS A 115 -9.58 -0.15 -4.83
C LYS A 115 -11.04 0.21 -4.62
N LYS A 116 -11.38 0.84 -3.48
CA LYS A 116 -12.74 1.30 -3.19
C LYS A 116 -13.24 2.34 -4.19
N PHE A 117 -12.37 3.22 -4.69
CA PHE A 117 -12.73 4.17 -5.75
C PHE A 117 -13.05 3.44 -7.04
N PHE A 118 -12.17 2.58 -7.54
CA PHE A 118 -12.39 1.83 -8.77
C PHE A 118 -13.61 0.92 -8.69
N GLU A 119 -13.82 0.26 -7.55
CA GLU A 119 -15.00 -0.58 -7.33
C GLU A 119 -16.29 0.26 -7.40
N ARG A 120 -16.33 1.41 -6.73
CA ARG A 120 -17.49 2.33 -6.80
C ARG A 120 -17.76 2.83 -8.21
N GLU A 121 -16.73 3.26 -8.95
CA GLU A 121 -16.89 3.72 -10.32
C GLU A 121 -17.30 2.58 -11.27
N ARG A 122 -16.77 1.37 -11.06
CA ARG A 122 -17.18 0.17 -11.78
C ARG A 122 -18.67 -0.10 -11.58
N TRP A 123 -19.16 -0.05 -10.34
CA TRP A 123 -20.59 -0.25 -10.06
C TRP A 123 -21.49 0.79 -10.72
N LYS A 124 -21.07 2.06 -10.78
CA LYS A 124 -21.83 3.09 -11.51
C LYS A 124 -21.95 2.79 -13.01
N ILE A 125 -20.86 2.33 -13.63
CA ILE A 125 -20.88 1.93 -15.05
C ILE A 125 -21.79 0.72 -15.24
N LEU A 126 -21.68 -0.30 -14.38
CA LEU A 126 -22.52 -1.49 -14.46
C LEU A 126 -24.01 -1.17 -14.29
N ASP A 127 -24.35 -0.23 -13.39
CA ASP A 127 -25.72 0.24 -13.21
C ASP A 127 -26.23 1.03 -14.43
N MET A 128 -25.39 1.86 -15.03
CA MET A 128 -25.73 2.61 -16.24
C MET A 128 -26.01 1.71 -17.45
N ILE A 129 -25.30 0.59 -17.56
CA ILE A 129 -25.50 -0.38 -18.65
C ILE A 129 -26.45 -1.50 -18.20
N ARG A 130 -27.12 -1.39 -17.05
CA ARG A 130 -28.08 -2.40 -16.61
C ARG A 130 -29.26 -2.44 -17.59
N PRO A 131 -29.70 -3.62 -18.05
CA PRO A 131 -30.92 -3.72 -18.84
C PRO A 131 -32.12 -3.15 -18.06
N PRO A 132 -33.07 -2.45 -18.71
CA PRO A 132 -34.31 -2.03 -18.07
C PRO A 132 -35.05 -3.21 -17.43
N GLU A 133 -35.69 -2.98 -16.28
CA GLU A 133 -36.56 -3.98 -15.67
C GLU A 133 -37.63 -4.43 -16.67
N GLY A 134 -37.76 -5.74 -16.87
CA GLY A 134 -38.69 -6.32 -17.84
C GLY A 134 -38.12 -6.55 -19.25
N THR A 135 -36.83 -6.29 -19.51
CA THR A 135 -36.17 -6.95 -20.65
C THR A 135 -36.06 -8.44 -20.33
N ASP A 136 -36.84 -9.23 -21.05
CA ASP A 136 -36.95 -10.68 -20.88
C ASP A 136 -35.56 -11.31 -20.79
N GLU A 137 -35.26 -11.98 -19.67
CA GLU A 137 -34.15 -12.92 -19.59
C GLU A 137 -34.38 -13.93 -20.71
N CYS A 138 -33.61 -13.77 -21.79
CA CYS A 138 -33.86 -14.51 -23.01
C CYS A 138 -33.93 -16.01 -22.69
N LEU A 139 -35.10 -16.64 -22.89
CA LEU A 139 -35.32 -18.09 -22.75
C LEU A 139 -34.42 -18.95 -23.67
N VAL A 140 -33.54 -18.33 -24.45
CA VAL A 140 -32.58 -19.01 -25.30
C VAL A 140 -31.57 -19.71 -24.40
N SER A 141 -31.72 -21.02 -24.27
CA SER A 141 -30.70 -21.88 -23.70
C SER A 141 -29.42 -21.82 -24.52
N GLY A 142 -28.28 -21.96 -23.84
CA GLY A 142 -26.97 -22.06 -24.48
C GLY A 142 -26.86 -23.25 -25.43
N CYS A 143 -25.69 -23.41 -26.05
CA CYS A 143 -25.34 -24.60 -26.80
C CYS A 143 -25.52 -25.87 -25.94
N MET A 144 -26.05 -26.93 -26.55
CA MET A 144 -26.09 -28.25 -25.93
C MET A 144 -24.67 -28.76 -25.67
N ALA A 145 -24.49 -29.51 -24.59
CA ALA A 145 -23.18 -30.06 -24.21
C ALA A 145 -22.51 -30.82 -25.37
N GLY A 146 -21.22 -30.54 -25.61
CA GLY A 146 -20.44 -31.17 -26.68
C GLY A 146 -20.72 -30.63 -28.08
N THR A 147 -21.63 -29.66 -28.24
CA THR A 147 -21.88 -29.00 -29.53
C THR A 147 -21.14 -27.67 -29.62
N ARG A 148 -20.69 -27.32 -30.84
CA ARG A 148 -20.06 -26.02 -31.13
C ARG A 148 -18.82 -25.67 -30.29
N GLU A 149 -18.21 -26.66 -29.65
CA GLU A 149 -17.00 -26.49 -28.82
C GLU A 149 -15.87 -25.78 -29.56
N GLY A 150 -15.63 -26.12 -30.83
CA GLY A 150 -14.61 -25.45 -31.62
C GLY A 150 -14.89 -23.96 -31.88
N VAL A 151 -16.15 -23.54 -31.92
CA VAL A 151 -16.52 -22.12 -32.02
C VAL A 151 -16.34 -21.45 -30.67
N LEU A 152 -16.85 -22.06 -29.60
CA LEU A 152 -16.75 -21.52 -28.24
C LEU A 152 -15.28 -21.33 -27.83
N ALA A 153 -14.43 -22.34 -28.05
CA ALA A 153 -13.00 -22.25 -27.76
C ALA A 153 -12.29 -21.13 -28.54
N ARG A 154 -12.71 -20.85 -29.79
CA ARG A 154 -12.17 -19.73 -30.58
C ARG A 154 -12.60 -18.38 -30.03
N VAL A 155 -13.85 -18.26 -29.59
CA VAL A 155 -14.36 -17.05 -28.94
C VAL A 155 -13.62 -16.81 -27.62
N ASP A 156 -13.46 -17.87 -26.81
CA ASP A 156 -12.75 -17.81 -25.52
C ASP A 156 -11.29 -17.39 -25.71
N ALA A 157 -10.60 -17.95 -26.70
CA ALA A 157 -9.23 -17.58 -27.04
C ALA A 157 -9.13 -16.12 -27.54
N TRP A 158 -10.10 -15.68 -28.34
CA TRP A 158 -10.18 -14.29 -28.80
C TRP A 158 -10.41 -13.32 -27.63
N ALA A 159 -11.34 -13.62 -26.72
CA ALA A 159 -11.71 -12.75 -25.62
C ALA A 159 -10.58 -12.52 -24.60
N ARG A 160 -9.64 -13.47 -24.49
CA ARG A 160 -8.50 -13.40 -23.55
C ARG A 160 -7.26 -12.70 -24.12
N ARG A 161 -7.26 -12.35 -25.40
CA ARG A 161 -6.11 -11.73 -26.08
C ARG A 161 -6.27 -10.22 -26.13
N THR A 162 -5.28 -9.52 -25.57
CA THR A 162 -5.22 -8.05 -25.58
C THR A 162 -4.65 -7.47 -26.89
N ASP A 163 -4.10 -8.32 -27.75
CA ASP A 163 -3.49 -7.97 -29.04
C ASP A 163 -4.40 -8.25 -30.25
N GLU A 164 -5.62 -8.76 -30.01
CA GLU A 164 -6.62 -9.05 -31.05
C GLU A 164 -7.60 -7.90 -31.29
N LYS A 165 -8.43 -8.01 -32.33
CA LYS A 165 -9.48 -7.00 -32.60
C LYS A 165 -10.53 -6.99 -31.49
N ASN A 166 -10.95 -5.80 -31.04
CA ASN A 166 -11.92 -5.63 -29.94
C ASN A 166 -13.38 -6.00 -30.27
N ILE A 167 -13.70 -6.33 -31.53
CA ILE A 167 -15.07 -6.68 -31.96
C ILE A 167 -15.04 -8.02 -32.68
N LEU A 168 -15.83 -8.97 -32.17
CA LEU A 168 -16.09 -10.26 -32.82
C LEU A 168 -17.50 -10.30 -33.40
N TRP A 169 -17.61 -10.71 -34.66
CA TRP A 169 -18.88 -10.80 -35.37
C TRP A 169 -19.20 -12.25 -35.76
N ILE A 170 -20.27 -12.84 -35.21
CA ILE A 170 -20.69 -14.22 -35.47
C ILE A 170 -21.82 -14.23 -36.51
N THR A 171 -21.56 -14.81 -37.68
CA THR A 171 -22.53 -14.94 -38.79
C THR A 171 -22.90 -16.38 -39.08
N GLY A 172 -24.07 -16.59 -39.71
CA GLY A 172 -24.54 -17.91 -40.09
C GLY A 172 -26.00 -17.88 -40.52
N HIS A 173 -26.47 -18.98 -41.13
CA HIS A 173 -27.84 -19.12 -41.60
C HIS A 173 -28.88 -18.89 -40.49
N PRO A 174 -30.10 -18.42 -40.81
CA PRO A 174 -31.21 -18.42 -39.86
C PRO A 174 -31.38 -19.80 -39.20
N GLY A 175 -31.67 -19.84 -37.90
CA GLY A 175 -31.81 -21.10 -37.14
C GLY A 175 -30.51 -21.83 -36.80
N SER A 176 -29.33 -21.35 -37.22
CA SER A 176 -28.05 -22.04 -36.97
C SER A 176 -27.56 -22.01 -35.50
N GLY A 177 -28.37 -21.52 -34.56
CA GLY A 177 -28.01 -21.46 -33.14
C GLY A 177 -27.04 -20.35 -32.73
N LYS A 178 -26.92 -19.25 -33.49
CA LYS A 178 -26.03 -18.12 -33.16
C LYS A 178 -26.30 -17.53 -31.77
N SER A 179 -27.58 -17.36 -31.42
CA SER A 179 -27.96 -16.84 -30.10
C SER A 179 -27.60 -17.81 -28.97
N CYS A 180 -27.71 -19.13 -29.20
CA CYS A 180 -27.24 -20.15 -28.24
C CYS A 180 -25.73 -20.08 -28.03
N VAL A 181 -24.95 -19.83 -29.09
CA VAL A 181 -23.49 -19.61 -28.99
C VAL A 181 -23.19 -18.37 -28.16
N ALA A 182 -23.85 -17.24 -28.44
CA ALA A 182 -23.68 -16.01 -27.66
C ALA A 182 -24.03 -16.21 -26.17
N ARG A 183 -25.09 -16.97 -25.88
CA ARG A 183 -25.46 -17.30 -24.49
C ARG A 183 -24.42 -18.17 -23.80
N SER A 184 -23.95 -19.24 -24.44
CA SER A 184 -22.88 -20.07 -23.87
C SER A 184 -21.58 -19.32 -23.64
N VAL A 185 -21.22 -18.37 -24.50
CA VAL A 185 -20.05 -17.51 -24.28
C VAL A 185 -20.27 -16.62 -23.06
N ALA A 186 -21.44 -15.99 -22.93
CA ALA A 186 -21.80 -15.19 -21.77
C ALA A 186 -21.71 -16.00 -20.47
N ASP A 187 -22.32 -17.19 -20.43
CA ASP A 187 -22.33 -18.07 -19.25
C ASP A 187 -20.90 -18.50 -18.87
N ARG A 188 -20.04 -18.80 -19.85
CA ARG A 188 -18.62 -19.15 -19.61
C ARG A 188 -17.81 -17.98 -19.05
N LEU A 189 -17.99 -16.78 -19.60
CA LEU A 189 -17.25 -15.60 -19.15
C LEU A 189 -17.67 -15.15 -17.74
N ASP A 190 -18.94 -15.34 -17.39
CA ASP A 190 -19.48 -15.08 -16.05
C ASP A 190 -18.94 -16.08 -15.02
N ALA A 191 -18.98 -17.39 -15.35
CA ALA A 191 -18.46 -18.46 -14.50
C ALA A 191 -16.96 -18.35 -14.22
N ASP A 192 -16.18 -17.91 -15.21
CA ASP A 192 -14.73 -17.75 -15.08
C ASP A 192 -14.32 -16.43 -14.40
N HIS A 193 -15.28 -15.58 -14.00
CA HIS A 193 -15.05 -14.23 -13.48
C HIS A 193 -14.10 -13.39 -14.35
N SER A 194 -14.06 -13.67 -15.65
CA SER A 194 -12.96 -13.29 -16.53
C SER A 194 -13.23 -12.05 -17.40
N GLY A 195 -14.28 -11.28 -17.08
CA GLY A 195 -14.43 -9.92 -17.61
C GLY A 195 -15.68 -9.64 -18.45
N ALA A 196 -16.75 -10.42 -18.33
CA ALA A 196 -18.05 -9.96 -18.84
C ALA A 196 -18.53 -8.78 -17.97
N ALA A 197 -18.47 -7.55 -18.50
CA ALA A 197 -19.08 -6.38 -17.86
C ALA A 197 -20.61 -6.33 -18.05
N GLY A 198 -21.13 -7.04 -19.06
CA GLY A 198 -22.56 -7.14 -19.32
C GLY A 198 -22.84 -7.94 -20.58
N CYS A 199 -24.02 -8.54 -20.67
CA CYS A 199 -24.51 -9.26 -21.85
C CYS A 199 -25.94 -8.79 -22.17
N PHE A 200 -26.18 -8.39 -23.41
CA PHE A 200 -27.46 -7.84 -23.86
C PHE A 200 -28.04 -8.69 -24.97
N PHE A 201 -29.29 -9.11 -24.81
CA PHE A 201 -30.05 -9.83 -25.82
C PHE A 201 -31.22 -8.97 -26.27
N PHE A 202 -31.37 -8.82 -27.59
CA PHE A 202 -32.49 -8.09 -28.17
C PHE A 202 -33.46 -9.10 -28.79
N SER A 203 -34.70 -9.13 -28.32
CA SER A 203 -35.80 -9.88 -28.94
C SER A 203 -36.76 -8.89 -29.62
N ARG A 204 -37.34 -9.30 -30.75
CA ARG A 204 -38.43 -8.55 -31.39
C ARG A 204 -39.74 -9.22 -30.99
N GLY A 205 -40.37 -8.70 -29.95
CA GLY A 205 -41.75 -8.94 -29.53
C GLY A 205 -42.36 -10.30 -29.87
N THR A 206 -42.25 -11.24 -28.94
CA THR A 206 -43.28 -12.26 -28.69
C THR A 206 -43.28 -12.52 -27.20
N SER A 207 -44.42 -12.34 -26.53
CA SER A 207 -44.65 -12.83 -25.18
C SER A 207 -44.18 -14.29 -25.11
N CYS A 208 -43.17 -14.55 -24.30
CA CYS A 208 -42.74 -15.90 -23.96
C CYS A 208 -43.84 -16.58 -23.14
N ASN A 209 -44.86 -17.12 -23.82
CA ASN A 209 -45.67 -18.16 -23.21
C ASN A 209 -44.84 -19.44 -23.27
N PRO A 210 -44.51 -20.06 -22.12
CA PRO A 210 -43.96 -21.40 -22.14
C PRO A 210 -45.01 -22.30 -22.79
N ILE A 211 -44.65 -22.94 -23.90
CA ILE A 211 -45.47 -24.02 -24.45
C ILE A 211 -45.43 -25.12 -23.41
N THR A 212 -46.62 -25.39 -22.86
CA THR A 212 -46.99 -26.49 -21.94
C THR A 212 -46.30 -27.81 -22.21
#